data_AF-A0A8J3R6E3-F1
#
_entry.id   AF-A0A8J3R6E3-F1
#
_cell.length_a   1.000
_cell.length_b   1.000
_cell.length_c   1.000
_cell.angle_alpha   90.00
_cell.angle_beta   90.00
_cell.angle_gamma   90.00
#
_symmetry.space_group_name_H-M   'P 1'
#
loop_
_entity.id
_entity.type
_entity.pdbx_description
1 polymer ?
#
loop_
_entity_poly.entity_id
_entity_poly.type
_entity_poly.pdbx_seq_one_letter_code
_entity_poly.pdbx_strand_id
1 'polypeptide(L)'
;MPALAVRIGGGPQPEQRLRDLVIARLAAEFVTVPAAVLSRLVADVWVCAEHLGLDVTPEIVERVARERLLGLVNSTPPRRSRA
;
A
#
# COMPACT_ATOMS: atom_id res chain seq x y z
N MET A 1 -15.83 -34.01 3.33
CA MET A 1 -15.16 -33.16 4.34
C MET A 1 -13.66 -33.16 4.04
N PRO A 2 -13.09 -32.24 3.24
CA PRO A 2 -11.65 -32.12 3.14
C PRO A 2 -11.13 -31.18 4.23
N ALA A 3 -10.06 -31.64 4.89
CA ALA A 3 -9.42 -31.01 6.02
C ALA A 3 -8.71 -29.71 5.63
N LEU A 4 -8.86 -28.69 6.47
CA LEU A 4 -8.11 -27.44 6.47
C LEU A 4 -6.62 -27.74 6.66
N ALA A 5 -5.85 -27.65 5.57
CA ALA A 5 -4.40 -27.62 5.66
C ALA A 5 -3.96 -26.20 6.04
N VAL A 6 -3.99 -25.90 7.33
CA VAL A 6 -3.36 -24.69 7.87
C VAL A 6 -1.85 -24.87 7.72
N ARG A 7 -1.27 -24.26 6.68
CA ARG A 7 0.19 -24.20 6.52
C ARG A 7 0.68 -23.06 7.40
N ILE A 8 0.99 -23.37 8.67
CA ILE A 8 1.80 -22.52 9.54
C ILE A 8 3.25 -22.69 9.08
N GLY A 9 3.61 -22.03 7.98
CA GLY A 9 4.98 -21.90 7.48
C GLY A 9 5.27 -20.41 7.33
N GLY A 10 5.51 -19.74 8.45
CA GLY A 10 5.39 -18.29 8.64
C GLY A 10 6.54 -17.46 8.08
N GLY A 11 6.86 -17.60 6.79
CA GLY A 11 7.56 -16.54 6.07
C GLY A 11 6.55 -15.51 5.57
N PRO A 12 6.90 -14.20 5.46
CA PRO A 12 6.03 -13.28 4.76
C PRO A 12 5.82 -13.80 3.35
N GLN A 13 4.55 -13.93 2.96
CA GLN A 13 4.14 -14.34 1.62
C GLN A 13 4.87 -13.47 0.58
N PRO A 14 5.17 -13.97 -0.63
CA PRO A 14 5.91 -13.21 -1.64
C PRO A 14 5.30 -11.81 -1.88
N GLU A 15 3.98 -11.70 -1.89
CA GLU A 15 3.25 -10.43 -1.97
C GLU A 15 3.52 -9.48 -0.79
N GLN A 16 3.59 -10.01 0.43
CA GLN A 16 3.92 -9.19 1.60
C GLN A 16 5.33 -8.62 1.49
N ARG A 17 6.30 -9.42 1.02
CA ARG A 17 7.66 -8.92 0.78
C ARG A 17 7.70 -7.84 -0.31
N LEU A 18 6.91 -8.00 -1.38
CA LEU A 18 6.79 -7.00 -2.42
C LEU A 18 6.19 -5.69 -1.88
N ARG A 19 5.13 -5.79 -1.06
CA ARG A 19 4.54 -4.63 -0.37
C ARG A 19 5.57 -3.95 0.54
N ASP A 20 6.33 -4.71 1.32
CA ASP A 20 7.34 -4.17 2.23
C ASP A 20 8.45 -3.42 1.47
N LEU A 21 8.89 -3.93 0.31
CA LEU A 21 9.86 -3.25 -0.56
C LEU A 21 9.30 -1.94 -1.12
N VAL A 22 8.05 -1.93 -1.58
CA VAL A 22 7.39 -0.72 -2.07
C VAL A 22 7.24 0.30 -0.94
N ILE A 23 6.82 -0.13 0.25
CA ILE A 23 6.70 0.75 1.43
C ILE A 23 8.06 1.36 1.79
N ALA A 24 9.14 0.57 1.79
CA ALA A 24 10.48 1.06 2.10
C ALA A 24 10.96 2.12 1.10
N ARG A 25 10.72 1.90 -0.20
CA ARG A 25 11.05 2.88 -1.27
C ARG A 25 10.26 4.17 -1.12
N LEU A 26 8.96 4.06 -0.85
CA LEU A 26 8.10 5.23 -0.61
C LEU A 26 8.49 5.98 0.67
N ALA A 27 8.86 5.27 1.73
CA ALA A 27 9.27 5.89 2.99
C ALA A 27 10.57 6.70 2.85
N ALA A 28 11.49 6.25 1.99
CA ALA A 28 12.72 6.98 1.69
C ALA A 28 12.46 8.29 0.91
N GLU A 29 11.39 8.34 0.09
CA GLU A 29 11.04 9.50 -0.74
C GLU A 29 10.09 10.47 -0.02
N PHE A 30 9.10 9.94 0.69
CA PHE A 30 8.06 10.70 1.40
C PHE A 30 8.32 10.72 2.90
N VAL A 31 9.49 11.20 3.32
CA VAL A 31 9.95 11.18 4.71
C VAL A 31 9.04 11.92 5.71
N THR A 32 8.19 12.81 5.22
CA THR A 32 7.22 13.56 6.03
C THR A 32 5.92 12.79 6.26
N VAL A 33 5.69 11.69 5.54
CA VAL A 33 4.49 10.87 5.65
C VAL A 33 4.75 9.69 6.60
N PRO A 34 3.91 9.47 7.62
CA PRO A 34 4.10 8.36 8.56
C PRO A 34 4.06 6.99 7.86
N ALA A 35 4.95 6.07 8.24
CA ALA A 35 5.02 4.73 7.66
C ALA A 35 3.71 3.94 7.75
N ALA A 36 2.91 4.15 8.79
CA ALA A 36 1.59 3.54 8.93
C ALA A 36 0.60 4.01 7.85
N VAL A 37 0.70 5.26 7.39
CA VAL A 37 -0.11 5.80 6.29
C VAL A 37 0.35 5.18 4.98
N LEU A 38 1.66 5.07 4.74
CA LEU A 38 2.22 4.41 3.56
C LEU A 38 1.80 2.94 3.48
N SER A 39 1.87 2.21 4.59
CA SER A 39 1.47 0.80 4.67
C SER A 39 0.00 0.59 4.30
N ARG A 40 -0.90 1.40 4.87
CA ARG A 40 -2.33 1.36 4.52
C ARG A 40 -2.58 1.73 3.06
N LEU A 41 -1.94 2.79 2.58
CA LEU A 41 -2.08 3.24 1.20
C LEU A 41 -1.65 2.15 0.20
N VAL A 42 -0.51 1.51 0.44
CA VAL A 42 0.00 0.43 -0.42
C VAL A 42 -0.94 -0.78 -0.38
N ALA A 43 -1.47 -1.14 0.79
CA ALA A 43 -2.47 -2.20 0.91
C ALA A 43 -3.76 -1.87 0.14
N ASP A 44 -4.27 -0.64 0.28
CA ASP A 44 -5.48 -0.19 -0.42
C ASP A 44 -5.29 -0.21 -1.94
N VAL A 45 -4.15 0.30 -2.43
CA VAL A 45 -3.82 0.30 -3.86
C VAL A 45 -3.74 -1.13 -4.40
N TRP A 46 -3.14 -2.03 -3.63
CA TRP A 46 -3.02 -3.44 -4.00
C TRP A 46 -4.41 -4.09 -4.14
N VAL A 47 -5.27 -3.95 -3.13
CA VAL A 47 -6.64 -4.48 -3.16
C VAL A 47 -7.45 -3.86 -4.30
N CYS A 48 -7.31 -2.56 -4.55
CA CYS A 48 -7.97 -1.91 -5.69
C CYS A 48 -7.51 -2.48 -7.03
N ALA A 49 -6.21 -2.73 -7.21
CA ALA A 49 -5.68 -3.27 -8.45
C ALA A 49 -6.17 -4.71 -8.70
N GLU A 50 -6.18 -5.56 -7.66
CA GLU A 50 -6.76 -6.90 -7.72
C GLU A 50 -8.25 -6.86 -8.07
N HIS A 51 -9.00 -5.96 -7.44
CA HIS A 51 -10.44 -5.81 -7.69
C HIS A 51 -10.76 -5.37 -9.12
N LEU A 52 -9.85 -4.61 -9.75
CA LEU A 52 -9.96 -4.20 -11.15
C LEU A 52 -9.50 -5.28 -12.13
N GLY A 53 -9.01 -6.43 -11.64
CA GLY A 53 -8.50 -7.53 -12.47
C GLY A 53 -7.16 -7.24 -13.13
N LEU A 54 -6.39 -6.29 -12.58
CA LEU A 54 -5.03 -6.01 -13.06
C LEU A 54 -4.06 -7.07 -12.54
N ASP A 55 -3.06 -7.39 -13.36
CA ASP A 55 -1.90 -8.14 -12.87
C ASP A 55 -1.09 -7.23 -11.94
N VAL A 56 -1.18 -7.49 -10.63
CA VAL A 56 -0.66 -6.56 -9.62
C VAL A 56 0.85 -6.73 -9.49
N THR A 57 1.58 -5.82 -10.11
CA THR A 57 3.03 -5.74 -9.98
C THR A 57 3.44 -4.63 -8.99
N PRO A 58 4.60 -4.76 -8.31
CA PRO A 58 5.09 -3.73 -7.41
C PRO A 58 5.29 -2.38 -8.11
N GLU A 59 5.63 -2.36 -9.40
CA GLU A 59 5.80 -1.14 -10.18
C GLU A 59 4.48 -0.38 -10.36
N ILE A 60 3.38 -1.09 -10.62
CA ILE A 60 2.05 -0.48 -10.73
C ILE A 60 1.63 0.10 -9.38
N VAL A 61 1.78 -0.68 -8.31
CA VAL A 61 1.40 -0.27 -6.95
C VAL A 61 2.21 0.94 -6.51
N GLU A 62 3.52 0.94 -6.75
CA GLU A 62 4.39 2.06 -6.42
C GLU A 62 4.01 3.31 -7.20
N ARG A 63 3.78 3.21 -8.51
CA ARG A 63 3.42 4.36 -9.35
C ARG A 63 2.11 4.98 -8.87
N VAL A 64 1.08 4.18 -8.63
CA VAL A 64 -0.21 4.67 -8.15
C VAL A 64 -0.09 5.27 -6.74
N ALA A 65 0.69 4.65 -5.85
CA ALA A 65 0.92 5.17 -4.51
C ALA A 65 1.66 6.52 -4.54
N ARG A 66 2.70 6.67 -5.37
CA ARG A 66 3.40 7.95 -5.57
C ARG A 66 2.46 9.05 -6.02
N GLU A 67 1.66 8.82 -7.05
CA GLU A 67 0.69 9.82 -7.54
C GLU A 67 -0.29 10.25 -6.44
N ARG A 68 -0.80 9.30 -5.65
CA ARG A 68 -1.68 9.60 -4.51
C ARG A 68 -0.97 10.41 -3.42
N LEU A 69 0.29 10.09 -3.11
CA LEU A 69 1.08 10.81 -2.11
C LEU A 69 1.47 12.21 -2.58
N LEU A 70 1.82 12.39 -3.85
CA LEU A 70 2.02 13.71 -4.45
C LEU A 70 0.75 14.55 -4.35
N GLY A 71 -0.41 13.96 -4.64
CA GLY A 71 -1.69 14.61 -4.42
C GLY A 71 -1.88 15.01 -2.95
N LEU A 72 -1.63 14.10 -2.01
CA LEU A 72 -1.77 14.35 -0.58
C LEU A 72 -0.86 15.48 -0.07
N VAL A 73 0.42 15.49 -0.46
CA VAL A 73 1.41 16.48 -0.02
C VAL A 73 1.11 17.86 -0.61
N ASN A 74 0.66 17.92 -1.86
CA ASN A 74 0.35 19.19 -2.53
C ASN A 74 -1.06 19.72 -2.22
N SER A 75 -1.95 18.88 -1.69
CA SER A 75 -3.28 19.31 -1.27
C SER A 75 -3.20 20.03 0.07
N THR A 76 -3.75 21.25 0.15
CA THR A 76 -4.08 21.82 1.47
C THR A 76 -5.36 21.14 1.94
N PRO A 77 -5.37 20.36 3.04
CA PRO A 77 -6.61 19.78 3.53
C PRO A 77 -7.56 20.93 3.88
N PRO A 78 -8.83 20.93 3.44
CA PRO A 78 -9.78 21.91 3.93
C PRO A 78 -9.82 21.78 5.45
N ARG A 79 -9.47 22.87 6.15
CA ARG A 79 -9.57 22.90 7.62
C ARG A 79 -11.03 22.68 7.94
N ARG A 80 -11.39 21.47 8.37
CA ARG A 80 -12.73 21.14 8.82
C ARG A 80 -12.93 21.93 10.11
N SER A 81 -13.43 23.16 10.00
CA SER A 81 -13.99 23.87 11.13
C SER A 81 -15.19 23.03 11.56
N ARG A 82 -14.99 22.21 12.58
CA ARG A 82 -16.08 21.54 13.27
C ARG A 82 -16.81 22.64 14.05
N ALA A 83 -17.81 23.24 13.42
CA ALA A 83 -18.88 23.98 14.08
C ALA A 83 -19.93 22.98 14.56
#